data_AF-A0A949H811-F1
#
_entry.id   AF-A0A949H811-F1
#
_cell.length_a   1.000
_cell.length_b   1.000
_cell.length_c   1.000
_cell.angle_alpha   90.00
_cell.angle_beta   90.00
_cell.angle_gamma   90.00
#
_symmetry.space_group_name_H-M   'P 1'
#
loop_
_entity.id
_entity.type
_entity.pdbx_description
1 polymer ?
#
loop_
_entity_poly.entity_id
_entity_poly.type
_entity_poly.pdbx_seq_one_letter_code
_entity_poly.pdbx_strand_id
1 'polypeptide(L)' 'VVVTPSLATGCLPGIIREVLLERGAAVEATLTGEDLRRCEAAFITSSTNGVVGVERLDDRRLDPVAPAIDRARTALDAVD' A
#
# COMPACT_ATOMS: atom_id res chain seq x y z
N VAL A 1 9.43 -0.07 5.28
CA VAL A 1 8.32 0.85 5.61
C VAL A 1 7.32 0.81 4.47
N VAL A 2 6.01 0.84 4.76
CA VAL A 2 4.98 0.98 3.73
C VAL A 2 4.74 2.47 3.48
N VAL A 3 4.73 2.86 2.22
CA VAL A 3 4.49 4.24 1.79
C VAL A 3 3.30 4.31 0.86
N THR A 4 2.53 5.39 0.95
CA THR A 4 1.42 5.69 0.04
C THR A 4 1.57 7.10 -0.53
N PRO A 5 1.10 7.39 -1.76
CA PRO A 5 1.05 8.76 -2.26
C PRO A 5 0.25 9.67 -1.31
N SER A 6 0.74 10.89 -1.11
CA SER A 6 0.03 11.95 -0.38
C SER A 6 -1.20 12.44 -1.15
N LEU A 7 -2.23 12.96 -0.48
CA LEU A 7 -3.41 13.52 -1.17
C LEU A 7 -3.10 14.69 -2.10
N ALA A 8 -1.98 15.39 -1.90
CA ALA A 8 -1.51 16.46 -2.78
C ALA A 8 -1.25 15.99 -4.23
N THR A 9 -1.10 14.68 -4.48
CA THR A 9 -0.95 14.12 -5.84
C THR A 9 -2.29 13.92 -6.56
N GLY A 10 -3.42 14.33 -5.96
CA GLY A 10 -4.75 14.15 -6.53
C GLY A 10 -5.31 12.73 -6.38
N CYS A 11 -4.70 11.90 -5.53
CA CYS A 11 -5.24 10.58 -5.21
C CYS A 11 -6.54 10.71 -4.41
N LEU A 12 -7.45 9.74 -4.60
CA LEU A 12 -8.66 9.64 -3.80
C LEU A 12 -8.29 9.39 -2.31
N PRO A 13 -8.95 10.04 -1.34
CA PRO A 13 -8.84 9.71 0.08
C PRO A 13 -9.56 8.37 0.36
N GLY A 14 -8.85 7.26 0.10
CA GLY A 14 -9.41 5.92 0.30
C GLY A 14 -9.51 5.56 1.78
N ILE A 15 -10.66 5.01 2.20
CA ILE A 15 -10.92 4.60 3.59
C ILE A 15 -9.87 3.63 4.13
N ILE A 16 -9.54 2.57 3.38
CA ILE A 16 -8.53 1.58 3.80
C ILE A 16 -7.15 2.24 3.95
N ARG A 17 -6.82 3.19 3.07
CA ARG A 17 -5.57 3.94 3.16
C ARG A 17 -5.54 4.79 4.44
N GLU A 18 -6.64 5.44 4.81
CA GLU A 18 -6.73 6.21 6.06
C GLU A 18 -6.52 5.33 7.29
N VAL A 19 -7.19 4.18 7.36
CA VAL A 19 -7.01 3.20 8.44
C VAL A 19 -5.53 2.77 8.59
N LEU A 20 -4.85 2.51 7.47
CA LEU A 20 -3.43 2.14 7.49
C LEU A 20 -2.52 3.28 8.00
N LEU A 21 -2.85 4.53 7.69
CA LEU A 21 -2.12 5.70 8.19
C LEU A 21 -2.37 5.91 9.69
N GLU A 22 -3.63 5.86 10.13
CA GLU A 22 -4.03 6.03 11.53
C GLU A 22 -3.38 4.98 12.45
N ARG A 23 -3.25 3.75 11.95
CA ARG A 23 -2.66 2.64 12.70
C ARG A 23 -1.13 2.57 12.56
N GLY A 24 -0.50 3.55 11.90
CA GLY A 24 0.95 3.59 11.70
C GLY A 24 1.49 2.47 10.81
N ALA A 25 0.62 1.77 10.08
CA ALA A 25 1.00 0.70 9.17
C ALA A 25 1.52 1.22 7.82
N ALA A 26 1.22 2.49 7.49
CA ALA A 26 1.75 3.21 6.34
C ALA A 26 2.09 4.65 6.71
N VAL A 27 2.88 5.31 5.85
CA VAL A 27 3.14 6.76 5.91
C VAL A 27 2.96 7.39 4.54
N GLU A 28 2.59 8.67 4.50
CA GLU A 28 2.54 9.42 3.24
C GLU A 28 3.95 9.74 2.74
N ALA A 29 4.13 9.68 1.43
CA ALA A 29 5.36 10.13 0.76
C ALA A 29 5.06 10.67 -0.65
N THR A 30 5.97 11.51 -1.16
CA THR A 30 6.04 11.83 -2.58
C THR A 30 6.69 10.64 -3.29
N LEU A 31 5.92 9.92 -4.11
CA LEU A 31 6.38 8.77 -4.87
C LEU A 31 6.53 9.12 -6.34
N THR A 32 7.61 8.64 -6.95
CA THR A 32 7.94 8.83 -8.35
C THR A 32 7.89 7.50 -9.10
N GLY A 33 7.98 7.56 -10.43
CA GLY A 33 8.12 6.33 -11.23
C GLY A 33 9.40 5.55 -10.93
N GLU A 34 10.45 6.20 -10.40
CA GLU A 34 11.68 5.50 -10.00
C GLU A 34 11.47 4.66 -8.75
N ASP A 35 10.63 5.11 -7.81
CA ASP A 35 10.30 4.36 -6.61
C ASP A 35 9.55 3.07 -6.96
N LEU A 36 8.60 3.16 -7.90
CA LEU A 36 7.94 1.99 -8.49
C LEU A 36 8.93 1.06 -9.18
N ARG A 37 9.94 1.61 -9.87
CA ARG A 37 11.02 0.83 -10.47
C ARG A 37 12.02 0.27 -9.45
N ARG A 38 11.96 0.60 -8.17
CA ARG A 38 12.86 0.04 -7.15
C ARG A 38 12.15 -0.79 -6.11
N CYS A 39 10.82 -0.72 -6.03
CA CYS A 39 10.09 -1.47 -5.03
C CYS A 39 10.22 -2.98 -5.28
N GLU A 40 10.30 -3.72 -4.18
CA GLU A 40 10.33 -5.19 -4.16
C GLU A 40 8.91 -5.77 -4.04
N ALA A 41 7.99 -4.96 -3.50
CA ALA A 41 6.60 -5.31 -3.29
C ALA A 41 5.69 -4.08 -3.43
N ALA A 42 4.45 -4.30 -3.83
CA ALA A 42 3.39 -3.29 -3.88
C ALA A 42 2.04 -3.94 -3.61
N PHE A 43 1.06 -3.14 -3.21
CA PHE A 43 -0.31 -3.58 -3.02
C PHE A 43 -1.30 -2.46 -3.38
N ILE A 44 -2.54 -2.83 -3.68
CA ILE A 44 -3.66 -1.92 -3.92
C ILE A 44 -4.66 -2.07 -2.78
N THR A 45 -5.32 -0.97 -2.41
CA THR A 45 -6.37 -0.98 -1.40
C THR A 45 -7.72 -0.59 -1.99
N SER A 46 -8.79 -1.29 -1.60
CA SER A 46 -10.17 -0.85 -1.83
C SER A 46 -11.09 -1.32 -0.71
N SER A 47 -12.23 -0.65 -0.49
CA SER A 47 -13.19 -1.05 0.54
C SER A 47 -13.78 -2.44 0.30
N THR A 48 -13.78 -2.92 -0.95
CA THR A 48 -14.33 -4.24 -1.32
C THR A 48 -13.33 -5.37 -1.17
N ASN A 49 -12.06 -5.13 -1.46
CA ASN A 49 -11.03 -6.17 -1.53
C ASN A 49 -9.97 -6.06 -0.44
N GLY A 50 -10.03 -5.04 0.42
CA GLY A 50 -9.03 -4.80 1.47
C GLY A 50 -7.65 -4.53 0.87
N VAL A 51 -6.64 -5.31 1.28
CA VAL A 51 -5.25 -5.21 0.82
C VAL A 51 -4.92 -6.34 -0.16
N VAL A 52 -4.69 -5.99 -1.42
CA VAL A 52 -4.38 -6.94 -2.50
C VAL A 52 -2.94 -6.73 -2.98
N GLY A 53 -2.08 -7.74 -2.78
CA GLY A 53 -0.70 -7.71 -3.26
C GLY A 53 -0.62 -7.72 -4.78
N VAL A 54 0.32 -6.95 -5.33
CA VAL A 54 0.59 -6.89 -6.78
C VAL A 54 1.65 -7.91 -7.12
N GLU A 55 1.35 -8.86 -8.02
CA GLU A 55 2.31 -9.88 -8.47
C GLU A 55 3.22 -9.37 -9.60
N ARG A 56 2.70 -8.48 -10.46
CA ARG A 56 3.42 -7.94 -11.61
C ARG A 56 3.17 -6.45 -11.79
N LEU A 57 4.25 -5.70 -12.00
CA LEU A 57 4.23 -4.30 -12.39
C LEU A 57 5.10 -4.15 -13.64
N ASP A 58 4.50 -3.67 -14.73
CA ASP A 58 5.11 -3.68 -16.06
C ASP A 58 5.65 -5.08 -16.41
N ASP A 59 6.93 -5.17 -16.80
CA ASP A 59 7.61 -6.43 -17.15
C ASP A 59 8.28 -7.12 -15.94
N ARG A 60 7.99 -6.67 -14.70
CA ARG A 60 8.66 -7.16 -13.49
C ARG A 60 7.72 -7.89 -12.55
N ARG A 61 8.23 -8.97 -11.96
CA ARG A 61 7.61 -9.63 -10.81
C ARG A 61 7.91 -8.88 -9.52
N LEU A 62 6.90 -8.75 -8.68
CA LEU A 62 6.98 -8.27 -7.31
C LEU A 62 6.59 -9.40 -6.36
N ASP A 63 6.90 -9.26 -5.07
CA ASP A 63 6.44 -10.19 -4.04
C ASP A 63 5.04 -9.79 -3.53
N PRO A 64 3.96 -10.52 -3.90
CA PRO A 64 2.59 -10.17 -3.50
C PRO A 64 2.27 -10.58 -2.05
N VAL A 65 3.18 -11.28 -1.38
CA VAL A 65 3.04 -11.77 0.00
C VAL A 65 4.21 -11.30 0.88
N ALA A 66 4.85 -10.20 0.49
CA ALA A 66 5.94 -9.63 1.27
C ALA A 66 5.48 -9.31 2.71
N PRO A 67 6.36 -9.42 3.72
CA PRO A 67 5.99 -9.17 5.13
C PRO A 67 5.37 -7.79 5.39
N ALA A 68 5.62 -6.82 4.51
CA ALA A 68 4.99 -5.50 4.59
C ALA A 68 3.50 -5.50 4.21
N ILE A 69 3.10 -6.36 3.29
CA ILE A 69 1.71 -6.53 2.86
C ILE A 69 0.92 -7.25 3.96
N ASP A 70 1.50 -8.27 4.57
CA ASP A 70 0.85 -8.97 5.69
C ASP A 70 0.67 -8.05 6.90
N ARG A 71 1.66 -7.20 7.21
CA ARG A 71 1.50 -6.16 8.22
C ARG A 71 0.35 -5.20 7.90
N ALA A 72 0.16 -4.81 6.64
CA ALA A 72 -0.97 -3.97 6.24
C ALA A 72 -2.32 -4.72 6.37
N ARG A 73 -2.38 -6.02 6.05
CA ARG A 73 -3.57 -6.84 6.26
C ARG A 73 -3.93 -6.95 7.75
N THR A 74 -2.96 -7.30 8.60
CA THR A 74 -3.17 -7.37 10.05
C THR A 74 -3.60 -6.03 10.63
N ALA A 75 -3.03 -4.93 10.14
CA ALA A 75 -3.43 -3.60 10.55
C ALA A 75 -4.86 -3.25 10.12
N LEU A 76 -5.44 -3.89 9.11
CA LEU A 76 -6.85 -3.70 8.73
C LEU A 76 -7.78 -4.58 9.59
N ASP A 77 -7.38 -5.82 9.86
CA ASP A 77 -8.19 -6.81 10.58
C ASP A 77 -8.26 -6.57 12.10
N ALA A 78 -7.35 -5.76 12.66
CA ALA A 78 -7.41 -5.41 14.07
C ALA A 78 -8.74 -4.70 14.38
N VAL A 79 -9.58 -5.29 15.22
CA VAL A 79 -10.79 -4.65 15.73
C VAL A 79 -10.37 -3.75 16.89
N ASP A 80 -10.86 -2.51 16.90
CA ASP A 80 -10.74 -1.61 18.05
C ASP A 80 -11.65 -2.05 19.21
#